data_AF-A0A7H8R6U3-F1
#
_entry.id   AF-A0A7H8R6U3-F1
#
_cell.length_a   1.000
_cell.length_b   1.000
_cell.length_c   1.000
_cell.angle_alpha   90.00
_cell.angle_beta   90.00
_cell.angle_gamma   90.00
#
_symmetry.space_group_name_H-M   'P 1'
#
loop_
_entity.id
_entity.type
_entity.pdbx_description
1 polymer ?
#
loop_
_entity_poly.entity_id
_entity_poly.type
_entity_poly.pdbx_seq_one_letter_code
_entity_poly.pdbx_strand_id
1 'polypeptide(L)'
;MMTSMESQRATEREQRLLRVPHDDVLQTLQRLDCQRSEQREASLKRRREQAPLPTPSPTQFKRQRLMSEVVQRQRASVDSLVQGYDARFHGKARASATRSWCKEVPLSLQVKAAKSFYEAFTNENTLPIAHCVLCYEKRMPCELTAVEWKYFLTPSVLQQATTVLQQCAACFPRHNAALVQVCRGCRTDVEDGRLPKACSVNNMDIGCEHRYPEELDDLSPVEERLIALHTPFGCITKFTVDNKTPSGMSYRKHVKGHIVVFPNKVEDLVATVLPHPLLQAIENIHISADSLILCPALS
;
A
#
# COMPACT_ATOMS: atom_id res chain seq x y z
N MET A 1 -68.60 3.64 9.94
CA MET A 1 -67.92 3.03 8.78
C MET A 1 -66.71 3.91 8.45
N MET A 2 -65.55 3.32 8.11
CA MET A 2 -64.23 3.94 7.85
C MET A 2 -63.14 3.88 8.95
N THR A 3 -63.05 2.81 9.75
CA THR A 3 -61.84 2.56 10.60
C THR A 3 -61.36 1.10 10.62
N SER A 4 -61.91 0.21 9.79
CA SER A 4 -61.54 -1.22 9.81
C SER A 4 -60.71 -1.70 8.61
N MET A 5 -60.51 -0.87 7.57
CA MET A 5 -59.82 -1.29 6.34
C MET A 5 -58.34 -0.91 6.29
N GLU A 6 -57.90 0.06 7.11
CA GLU A 6 -56.50 0.50 7.14
C GLU A 6 -55.63 -0.34 8.09
N SER A 7 -56.23 -0.94 9.11
CA SER A 7 -55.50 -1.85 10.01
C SER A 7 -55.18 -3.21 9.37
N GLN A 8 -55.87 -3.61 8.28
CA GLN A 8 -55.57 -4.84 7.53
C GLN A 8 -54.43 -4.65 6.51
N ARG A 9 -54.25 -3.42 5.99
CA ARG A 9 -53.17 -3.12 5.03
C ARG A 9 -51.79 -2.94 5.67
N ALA A 10 -51.74 -2.68 6.98
CA ALA A 10 -50.49 -2.56 7.73
C ALA A 10 -49.90 -3.93 8.10
N THR A 11 -50.72 -4.96 8.32
CA THR A 11 -50.28 -6.32 8.70
C THR A 11 -49.85 -7.18 7.52
N GLU A 12 -50.30 -6.91 6.29
CA GLU A 12 -49.84 -7.62 5.09
C GLU A 12 -48.47 -7.15 4.57
N ARG A 13 -47.91 -6.08 5.16
CA ARG A 13 -46.63 -5.49 4.74
C ARG A 13 -45.42 -5.94 5.57
N GLU A 14 -45.61 -6.88 6.49
CA GLU A 14 -44.53 -7.49 7.24
C GLU A 14 -44.05 -8.79 6.57
N GLN A 15 -42.82 -8.73 6.02
CA GLN A 15 -41.95 -9.85 5.70
C GLN A 15 -42.36 -10.80 4.57
N ARG A 16 -42.43 -10.29 3.33
CA ARG A 16 -41.93 -11.06 2.17
C ARG A 16 -40.41 -11.06 2.18
N LEU A 17 -39.81 -11.80 3.12
CA LEU A 17 -38.47 -12.31 2.92
C LEU A 17 -38.53 -13.24 1.71
N LEU A 18 -37.95 -12.80 0.59
CA LEU A 18 -37.56 -13.71 -0.49
C LEU A 18 -36.60 -14.73 0.12
N ARG A 19 -37.13 -15.84 0.64
CA ARG A 19 -36.32 -17.04 0.89
C ARG A 19 -35.84 -17.49 -0.48
N VAL A 20 -34.61 -17.15 -0.81
CA VAL A 20 -33.89 -17.84 -1.88
C VAL A 20 -33.83 -19.31 -1.45
N PRO A 21 -34.39 -20.26 -2.23
CA PRO A 21 -34.30 -21.67 -1.91
C PRO A 21 -32.83 -22.08 -2.04
N HIS A 22 -32.10 -22.00 -0.94
CA HIS A 22 -30.66 -22.23 -0.90
C HIS A 22 -30.31 -23.65 -1.37
N ASP A 23 -31.22 -24.60 -1.15
CA ASP A 23 -31.09 -25.99 -1.57
C ASP A 23 -31.15 -26.13 -3.10
N ASP A 24 -31.99 -25.37 -3.80
CA ASP A 24 -32.09 -25.42 -5.26
C ASP A 24 -30.86 -24.82 -5.94
N VAL A 25 -30.30 -23.76 -5.34
CA VAL A 25 -29.05 -23.14 -5.80
C VAL A 25 -27.88 -24.10 -5.60
N LEU A 26 -27.76 -24.70 -4.41
CA LEU A 26 -26.72 -25.69 -4.12
C LEU A 26 -26.82 -26.91 -5.03
N GLN A 27 -28.04 -27.42 -5.28
CA GLN A 27 -28.24 -28.57 -6.14
C GLN A 27 -27.89 -28.24 -7.61
N THR A 28 -28.17 -27.02 -8.06
CA THR A 28 -27.78 -26.56 -9.41
C THR A 28 -26.26 -26.46 -9.55
N LEU A 29 -25.56 -25.92 -8.53
CA LEU A 29 -24.10 -25.84 -8.52
C LEU A 29 -23.46 -27.23 -8.54
N GLN A 30 -23.97 -28.17 -7.75
CA GLN A 30 -23.50 -29.56 -7.74
C GLN A 30 -23.67 -30.25 -9.10
N ARG A 31 -24.79 -30.04 -9.80
CA ARG A 31 -24.99 -30.59 -11.16
C ARG A 31 -24.00 -30.01 -12.17
N LEU A 32 -23.74 -28.70 -12.09
CA LEU A 32 -22.79 -28.03 -12.98
C LEU A 32 -21.34 -28.50 -12.73
N ASP A 33 -20.98 -28.76 -11.48
CA ASP A 33 -19.67 -29.33 -11.14
C ASP A 33 -19.51 -30.78 -11.60
N CYS A 34 -20.58 -31.59 -11.48
CA CYS A 34 -20.60 -32.96 -12.00
C CYS A 34 -20.40 -32.98 -13.53
N GLN A 35 -21.12 -32.14 -14.27
CA GLN A 35 -20.98 -32.00 -15.72
C GLN A 35 -19.58 -31.51 -16.13
N ARG A 36 -18.99 -30.58 -15.38
CA ARG A 36 -17.62 -30.11 -15.64
C ARG A 36 -16.58 -31.20 -15.38
N SER A 37 -16.78 -32.04 -14.37
CA SER A 37 -15.91 -33.19 -14.10
C SER A 37 -15.96 -34.21 -15.25
N GLU A 38 -17.16 -34.57 -15.69
CA GLU A 38 -17.37 -35.50 -16.80
C GLU A 38 -16.78 -34.97 -18.13
N GLN A 39 -16.94 -33.68 -18.41
CA GLN A 39 -16.34 -33.04 -19.59
C GLN A 39 -14.80 -33.04 -19.53
N ARG A 40 -14.21 -32.84 -18.34
CA ARG A 40 -12.76 -32.93 -18.15
C ARG A 40 -12.25 -34.35 -18.34
N GLU A 41 -12.95 -35.35 -17.80
CA GLU A 41 -12.58 -36.75 -17.97
C GLU A 41 -12.69 -37.20 -19.44
N ALA A 42 -13.76 -36.80 -20.14
CA ALA A 42 -13.93 -37.10 -21.57
C ALA A 42 -12.86 -36.40 -22.44
N SER A 43 -12.44 -35.19 -22.06
CA SER A 43 -11.34 -34.48 -22.73
C SER A 43 -9.99 -35.16 -22.47
N LEU A 44 -9.73 -35.60 -21.24
CA LEU A 44 -8.51 -36.32 -20.87
C LEU A 44 -8.40 -37.70 -21.51
N LYS A 45 -9.51 -38.45 -21.64
CA LYS A 45 -9.55 -39.73 -22.37
C LYS A 45 -9.19 -39.55 -23.84
N ARG A 46 -9.80 -38.58 -24.53
CA ARG A 46 -9.47 -38.25 -25.93
C ARG A 46 -8.00 -37.86 -26.12
N ARG A 47 -7.41 -37.18 -25.12
CA ARG A 47 -6.00 -36.78 -25.16
C ARG A 47 -5.03 -37.94 -24.90
N ARG A 48 -5.44 -38.96 -24.14
CA ARG A 48 -4.65 -40.19 -23.89
C ARG A 48 -4.66 -41.14 -25.09
N GLU A 49 -5.75 -41.20 -25.85
CA GLU A 49 -5.87 -42.06 -27.03
C GLU A 49 -5.07 -41.55 -28.25
N GLN A 50 -4.60 -40.28 -28.23
CA GLN A 50 -3.91 -39.65 -29.35
C GLN A 50 -2.41 -39.37 -29.12
N ALA A 51 -1.83 -39.78 -27.99
CA ALA A 51 -0.42 -39.50 -27.68
C ALA A 51 0.42 -40.79 -27.59
N PRO A 52 1.55 -40.91 -28.31
CA PRO A 52 2.53 -41.96 -28.07
C PRO A 52 3.15 -41.79 -26.67
N LEU A 53 3.41 -42.90 -25.99
CA LEU A 53 4.01 -42.94 -24.65
C LEU A 53 5.42 -42.33 -24.68
N PRO A 54 5.72 -41.23 -23.97
CA PRO A 54 7.08 -40.72 -23.90
C PRO A 54 7.86 -41.42 -22.79
N THR A 55 9.03 -41.97 -23.13
CA THR A 55 10.00 -42.50 -22.17
C THR A 55 10.59 -41.36 -21.34
N PRO A 56 10.56 -41.42 -19.99
CA PRO A 56 10.98 -40.31 -19.15
C PRO A 56 12.51 -40.15 -19.14
N SER A 57 12.98 -38.92 -19.40
CA SER A 57 14.40 -38.57 -19.40
C SER A 57 14.91 -38.24 -17.98
N PRO A 58 16.23 -38.40 -17.68
CA PRO A 58 16.79 -38.17 -16.34
C PRO A 58 16.51 -36.77 -15.76
N THR A 59 16.33 -35.78 -16.63
CA THR A 59 16.00 -34.39 -16.28
C THR A 59 14.56 -34.22 -15.77
N GLN A 60 13.63 -35.06 -16.24
CA GLN A 60 12.24 -35.06 -15.78
C GLN A 60 12.10 -35.61 -14.36
N PHE A 61 12.87 -36.64 -14.01
CA PHE A 61 12.89 -37.20 -12.65
C PHE A 61 13.41 -36.19 -11.61
N LYS A 62 14.48 -35.43 -11.93
CA LYS A 62 14.97 -34.37 -11.04
C LYS A 62 13.93 -33.26 -10.85
N ARG A 63 13.23 -32.86 -11.92
CA ARG A 63 12.18 -31.82 -11.88
C ARG A 63 10.95 -32.30 -11.10
N GLN A 64 10.54 -33.55 -11.25
CA GLN A 64 9.46 -34.16 -10.46
C GLN A 64 9.81 -34.27 -8.98
N ARG A 65 11.06 -34.64 -8.64
CA ARG A 65 11.53 -34.71 -7.25
C ARG A 65 11.55 -33.33 -6.58
N LEU A 66 12.09 -32.31 -7.25
CA LEU A 66 12.05 -30.92 -6.80
C LEU A 66 10.61 -30.42 -6.61
N MET A 67 9.70 -30.74 -7.52
CA MET A 67 8.28 -30.39 -7.36
C MET A 67 7.62 -31.12 -6.20
N SER A 68 7.95 -32.40 -5.97
CA SER A 68 7.45 -33.15 -4.82
C SER A 68 7.95 -32.57 -3.49
N GLU A 69 9.22 -32.19 -3.40
CA GLU A 69 9.80 -31.53 -2.22
C GLU A 69 9.17 -30.15 -1.96
N VAL A 70 8.93 -29.36 -3.02
CA VAL A 70 8.22 -28.07 -2.90
C VAL A 70 6.78 -28.27 -2.42
N VAL A 71 6.05 -29.23 -2.98
CA VAL A 71 4.67 -29.54 -2.58
C VAL A 71 4.62 -30.04 -1.14
N GLN A 72 5.58 -30.86 -0.70
CA GLN A 72 5.68 -31.31 0.68
C GLN A 72 5.95 -30.15 1.64
N ARG A 73 6.86 -29.22 1.29
CA ARG A 73 7.12 -28.02 2.09
C ARG A 73 5.89 -27.11 2.17
N GLN A 74 5.19 -26.93 1.06
CA GLN A 74 3.95 -26.15 1.03
C GLN A 74 2.87 -26.81 1.90
N ARG A 75 2.68 -28.13 1.80
CA ARG A 75 1.73 -28.87 2.65
C ARG A 75 2.10 -28.74 4.13
N ALA A 76 3.36 -28.94 4.49
CA ALA A 76 3.81 -28.77 5.88
C ALA A 76 3.57 -27.34 6.41
N SER A 77 3.78 -26.32 5.57
CA SER A 77 3.48 -24.92 5.92
C SER A 77 1.98 -24.69 6.13
N VAL A 78 1.13 -25.27 5.28
CA VAL A 78 -0.33 -25.17 5.40
C VAL A 78 -0.80 -25.91 6.65
N ASP A 79 -0.31 -27.12 6.89
CA ASP A 79 -0.67 -27.93 8.05
C ASP A 79 -0.27 -27.22 9.36
N SER A 80 0.90 -26.57 9.39
CA SER A 80 1.31 -25.75 10.54
C SER A 80 0.38 -24.56 10.78
N LEU A 81 -0.07 -23.89 9.72
CA LEU A 81 -1.04 -22.79 9.84
C LEU A 81 -2.39 -23.30 10.35
N VAL A 82 -2.91 -24.39 9.79
CA VAL A 82 -4.19 -25.00 10.19
C VAL A 82 -4.13 -25.43 11.65
N GLN A 83 -3.06 -26.11 12.08
CA GLN A 83 -2.85 -26.48 13.48
C GLN A 83 -2.83 -25.26 14.40
N GLY A 84 -2.22 -24.15 13.98
CA GLY A 84 -2.24 -22.89 14.73
C GLY A 84 -3.65 -22.31 14.88
N TYR A 85 -4.46 -22.38 13.82
CA TYR A 85 -5.86 -21.96 13.86
C TYR A 85 -6.73 -22.86 14.73
N ASP A 86 -6.58 -24.18 14.62
CA ASP A 86 -7.30 -25.16 15.44
C ASP A 86 -6.94 -25.01 16.92
N ALA A 87 -5.67 -24.83 17.26
CA ALA A 87 -5.24 -24.58 18.63
C ALA A 87 -5.86 -23.29 19.20
N ARG A 88 -5.90 -22.21 18.41
CA ARG A 88 -6.54 -20.94 18.80
C ARG A 88 -8.06 -21.12 18.95
N PHE A 89 -8.69 -21.86 18.04
CA PHE A 89 -10.11 -22.18 18.10
C PHE A 89 -10.44 -22.99 19.36
N HIS A 90 -9.72 -24.08 19.63
CA HIS A 90 -9.91 -24.88 20.83
C HIS A 90 -9.65 -24.09 22.12
N GLY A 91 -8.68 -23.18 22.11
CA GLY A 91 -8.46 -22.24 23.21
C GLY A 91 -9.70 -21.38 23.48
N LYS A 92 -10.26 -20.76 22.43
CA LYS A 92 -11.49 -19.96 22.53
C LYS A 92 -12.72 -20.80 22.89
N ALA A 93 -12.85 -22.02 22.35
CA ALA A 93 -13.94 -22.93 22.64
C ALA A 93 -13.94 -23.34 24.12
N ARG A 94 -12.78 -23.73 24.67
CA ARG A 94 -12.61 -23.97 26.12
C ARG A 94 -12.92 -22.73 26.94
N ALA A 95 -12.43 -21.57 26.52
CA ALA A 95 -12.68 -20.31 27.22
C ALA A 95 -14.18 -19.96 27.27
N SER A 96 -14.89 -20.24 26.18
CA SER A 96 -16.35 -20.08 26.07
C SER A 96 -17.11 -21.06 26.95
N ALA A 97 -16.79 -22.36 26.86
CA ALA A 97 -17.41 -23.41 27.68
C ALA A 97 -17.23 -23.16 29.19
N THR A 98 -16.04 -22.69 29.59
CA THR A 98 -15.72 -22.36 30.99
C THR A 98 -16.17 -20.96 31.41
N ARG A 99 -16.77 -20.17 30.50
CA ARG A 99 -17.10 -18.74 30.69
C ARG A 99 -15.96 -17.91 31.28
N SER A 100 -14.73 -18.32 31.01
CA SER A 100 -13.54 -17.68 31.57
C SER A 100 -13.36 -16.23 31.09
N TRP A 101 -13.95 -15.88 29.94
CA TRP A 101 -13.99 -14.51 29.42
C TRP A 101 -14.89 -13.57 30.23
N CYS A 102 -15.78 -14.10 31.07
CA CYS A 102 -16.58 -13.29 32.00
C CYS A 102 -15.83 -12.95 33.29
N LYS A 103 -14.64 -13.53 33.52
CA LYS A 103 -13.82 -13.19 34.68
C LYS A 103 -13.23 -11.80 34.46
N GLU A 104 -13.24 -11.00 35.52
CA GLU A 104 -12.60 -9.70 35.49
C GLU A 104 -11.12 -9.85 35.15
N VAL A 105 -10.63 -8.94 34.30
CA VAL A 105 -9.21 -8.87 33.96
C VAL A 105 -8.46 -8.50 35.24
N PRO A 106 -7.47 -9.30 35.71
CA PRO A 106 -6.76 -9.01 36.95
C PRO A 106 -6.17 -7.60 36.95
N LEU A 107 -6.32 -6.86 38.06
CA LEU A 107 -5.81 -5.49 38.18
C LEU A 107 -4.32 -5.38 37.84
N SER A 108 -3.53 -6.39 38.24
CA SER A 108 -2.11 -6.47 37.89
C SER A 108 -1.84 -6.49 36.39
N LEU A 109 -2.70 -7.18 35.62
CA LEU A 109 -2.60 -7.21 34.15
C LEU A 109 -3.04 -5.89 33.53
N GLN A 110 -4.09 -5.25 34.06
CA GLN A 110 -4.53 -3.94 33.60
C GLN A 110 -3.42 -2.89 33.79
N VAL A 111 -2.83 -2.83 34.99
CA VAL A 111 -1.73 -1.90 35.30
C VAL A 111 -0.50 -2.21 34.44
N LYS A 112 -0.12 -3.48 34.29
CA LYS A 112 1.03 -3.88 33.47
C LYS A 112 0.82 -3.53 32.00
N ALA A 113 -0.36 -3.78 31.46
CA ALA A 113 -0.67 -3.47 30.07
C ALA A 113 -0.66 -1.95 29.82
N ALA A 114 -1.27 -1.16 30.71
CA ALA A 114 -1.25 0.30 30.60
C ALA A 114 0.16 0.87 30.70
N LYS A 115 0.99 0.40 31.65
CA LYS A 115 2.40 0.79 31.77
C LYS A 115 3.20 0.41 30.53
N SER A 116 3.08 -0.83 30.06
CA SER A 116 3.77 -1.30 28.86
C SER A 116 3.35 -0.53 27.61
N PHE A 117 2.06 -0.17 27.49
CA PHE A 117 1.57 0.69 26.42
C PHE A 117 2.20 2.08 26.51
N TYR A 118 2.13 2.71 27.69
CA TYR A 118 2.73 4.04 27.89
C TYR A 118 4.23 4.03 27.57
N GLU A 119 4.98 3.06 28.11
CA GLU A 119 6.41 2.88 27.86
C GLU A 119 6.73 2.74 26.37
N ALA A 120 5.94 1.97 25.61
CA ALA A 120 6.12 1.80 24.17
C ALA A 120 5.86 3.10 23.38
N PHE A 121 4.99 3.98 23.90
CA PHE A 121 4.66 5.27 23.30
C PHE A 121 5.54 6.43 23.77
N THR A 122 6.30 6.25 24.86
CA THR A 122 7.28 7.23 25.35
C THR A 122 8.71 6.88 24.98
N ASN A 123 9.00 5.63 24.63
CA ASN A 123 10.35 5.22 24.25
C ASN A 123 10.61 5.56 22.78
N GLU A 124 11.45 6.58 22.56
CA GLU A 124 11.88 7.02 21.23
C GLU A 124 12.47 5.89 20.38
N ASN A 125 13.11 4.88 21.00
CA ASN A 125 13.73 3.78 20.27
C ASN A 125 12.72 2.78 19.68
N THR A 126 11.48 2.77 20.17
CA THR A 126 10.40 1.88 19.71
C THR A 126 9.40 2.59 18.82
N LEU A 127 9.46 3.91 18.73
CA LEU A 127 8.59 4.70 17.87
C LEU A 127 9.18 4.82 16.47
N PRO A 128 8.36 4.79 15.41
CA PRO A 128 8.80 5.01 14.03
C PRO A 128 9.03 6.51 13.76
N ILE A 129 10.02 7.09 14.45
CA ILE A 129 10.36 8.52 14.36
C ILE A 129 11.59 8.80 13.50
N ALA A 130 12.43 7.80 13.24
CA ALA A 130 13.58 7.93 12.35
C ALA A 130 13.21 7.48 10.94
N HIS A 131 14.02 7.84 9.95
CA HIS A 131 13.80 7.46 8.55
C HIS A 131 15.03 6.78 7.97
N CYS A 132 14.80 5.76 7.13
CA CYS A 132 15.86 5.17 6.32
C CYS A 132 16.30 6.15 5.23
N VAL A 133 17.59 6.41 5.08
CA VAL A 133 18.10 7.38 4.09
C VAL A 133 17.88 6.96 2.63
N LEU A 134 17.62 5.66 2.37
CA LEU A 134 17.41 5.14 1.01
C LEU A 134 15.93 5.12 0.62
N CYS A 135 15.07 4.53 1.46
CA CYS A 135 13.65 4.38 1.13
C CYS A 135 12.75 5.45 1.75
N TYR A 136 13.31 6.32 2.60
CA TYR A 136 12.61 7.38 3.33
C TYR A 136 11.42 6.91 4.18
N GLU A 137 11.28 5.60 4.39
CA GLU A 137 10.24 5.03 5.23
C GLU A 137 10.56 5.28 6.70
N LYS A 138 9.55 5.69 7.47
CA LYS A 138 9.65 5.82 8.92
C LYS A 138 9.90 4.47 9.57
N ARG A 139 10.89 4.40 10.45
CA ARG A 139 11.39 3.20 11.12
C ARG A 139 11.74 3.50 12.56
N MET A 140 11.70 2.45 13.37
CA MET A 140 12.21 2.52 14.73
C MET A 140 13.74 2.71 14.65
N PRO A 141 14.34 3.58 15.47
CA PRO A 141 15.79 3.75 15.50
C PRO A 141 16.56 2.42 15.67
N CYS A 142 16.01 1.48 16.46
CA CYS A 142 16.62 0.17 16.67
C CYS A 142 16.58 -0.77 15.43
N GLU A 143 15.75 -0.48 14.42
CA GLU A 143 15.70 -1.21 13.14
C GLU A 143 16.68 -0.66 12.09
N LEU A 144 17.29 0.50 12.37
CA LEU A 144 18.24 1.14 11.49
C LEU A 144 19.66 0.71 11.84
N THR A 145 20.48 0.55 10.80
CA THR A 145 21.89 0.23 10.95
C THR A 145 22.74 1.34 10.33
N ALA A 146 23.75 1.76 11.07
CA ALA A 146 24.75 2.70 10.59
C ALA A 146 25.67 2.00 9.58
N VAL A 147 25.78 2.58 8.38
CA VAL A 147 26.66 2.08 7.31
C VAL A 147 27.50 3.21 6.76
N GLU A 148 28.75 2.92 6.41
CA GLU A 148 29.60 3.89 5.71
C GLU A 148 29.15 3.97 4.25
N TRP A 149 28.43 5.06 3.94
CA TRP A 149 27.63 5.12 2.72
C TRP A 149 28.46 5.09 1.43
N LYS A 150 29.68 5.65 1.46
CA LYS A 150 30.58 5.69 0.29
C LYS A 150 30.97 4.28 -0.16
N TYR A 151 31.36 3.41 0.78
CA TYR A 151 31.70 2.03 0.49
C TYR A 151 30.45 1.18 0.21
N PHE A 152 29.39 1.42 0.97
CA PHE A 152 28.14 0.68 0.86
C PHE A 152 27.46 0.87 -0.52
N LEU A 153 27.59 2.06 -1.13
CA LEU A 153 27.02 2.37 -2.46
C LEU A 153 28.03 2.24 -3.61
N THR A 154 29.24 1.70 -3.37
CA THR A 154 30.30 1.59 -4.39
C THR A 154 29.97 0.72 -5.62
N PRO A 155 29.02 -0.25 -5.62
CA PRO A 155 28.63 -0.91 -6.87
C PRO A 155 28.17 0.09 -7.93
N SER A 156 28.78 0.06 -9.13
CA SER A 156 28.60 1.08 -10.17
C SER A 156 27.13 1.33 -10.56
N VAL A 157 26.30 0.29 -10.54
CA VAL A 157 24.87 0.37 -10.85
C VAL A 157 24.09 1.13 -9.76
N LEU A 158 24.43 0.91 -8.48
CA LEU A 158 23.76 1.55 -7.36
C LEU A 158 24.26 2.99 -7.16
N GLN A 159 25.53 3.24 -7.45
CA GLN A 159 26.09 4.59 -7.46
C GLN A 159 25.34 5.50 -8.42
N GLN A 160 25.05 5.03 -9.64
CA GLN A 160 24.29 5.81 -10.62
C GLN A 160 22.83 5.99 -10.20
N ALA A 161 22.18 4.94 -9.69
CA ALA A 161 20.79 5.02 -9.26
C ALA A 161 20.57 5.96 -8.05
N THR A 162 21.55 6.08 -7.16
CA THR A 162 21.45 6.90 -5.94
C THR A 162 21.95 8.34 -6.11
N THR A 163 22.35 8.74 -7.32
CA THR A 163 22.93 10.06 -7.60
C THR A 163 22.07 11.21 -7.08
N VAL A 164 20.75 11.12 -7.22
CA VAL A 164 19.82 12.17 -6.78
C VAL A 164 19.74 12.27 -5.26
N LEU A 165 19.74 11.14 -4.56
CA LEU A 165 19.78 11.11 -3.09
C LEU A 165 21.06 11.75 -2.54
N GLN A 166 22.19 11.48 -3.18
CA GLN A 166 23.51 11.99 -2.80
C GLN A 166 23.65 13.52 -2.96
N GLN A 167 22.70 14.20 -3.62
CA GLN A 167 22.71 15.66 -3.72
C GLN A 167 22.49 16.34 -2.36
N CYS A 168 21.79 15.67 -1.43
CA CYS A 168 21.56 16.19 -0.09
C CYS A 168 22.79 15.97 0.80
N ALA A 169 23.48 17.06 1.13
CA ALA A 169 24.66 17.02 2.00
C ALA A 169 24.33 16.68 3.47
N ALA A 170 23.08 16.90 3.91
CA ALA A 170 22.62 16.52 5.25
C ALA A 170 22.43 15.00 5.36
N CYS A 171 21.79 14.38 4.36
CA CYS A 171 21.56 12.93 4.33
C CYS A 171 22.80 12.13 3.91
N PHE A 172 23.62 12.68 3.00
CA PHE A 172 24.86 12.05 2.51
C PHE A 172 26.05 13.00 2.69
N PRO A 173 26.63 13.09 3.90
CA PRO A 173 27.74 13.97 4.17
C PRO A 173 28.99 13.59 3.38
N ARG A 174 29.69 14.59 2.83
CA ARG A 174 30.85 14.38 1.94
C ARG A 174 32.15 13.96 2.64
N HIS A 175 32.22 14.02 3.97
CA HIS A 175 33.41 13.61 4.71
C HIS A 175 33.66 12.09 4.61
N ASN A 176 34.91 11.67 4.81
CA ASN A 176 35.26 10.26 4.82
C ASN A 176 34.74 9.60 6.10
N ALA A 177 34.37 8.31 6.04
CA ALA A 177 33.76 7.59 7.16
C ALA A 177 32.40 8.12 7.65
N ALA A 178 31.69 8.89 6.82
CA ALA A 178 30.33 9.32 7.13
C ALA A 178 29.38 8.11 7.24
N LEU A 179 28.76 7.96 8.41
CA LEU A 179 27.78 6.91 8.67
C LEU A 179 26.36 7.43 8.41
N VAL A 180 25.57 6.63 7.70
CA VAL A 180 24.14 6.92 7.45
C VAL A 180 23.28 5.77 7.94
N GLN A 181 22.04 6.08 8.29
CA GLN A 181 21.09 5.11 8.83
C GLN A 181 20.28 4.45 7.71
N VAL A 182 20.40 3.13 7.61
CA VAL A 182 19.73 2.32 6.58
C VAL A 182 18.94 1.19 7.24
N CYS A 183 17.70 0.99 6.79
CA CYS A 183 16.87 -0.11 7.28
C CYS A 183 17.39 -1.46 6.78
N ARG A 184 17.11 -2.52 7.54
CA ARG A 184 17.56 -3.89 7.22
C ARG A 184 17.20 -4.33 5.80
N GLY A 185 16.00 -4.01 5.32
CA GLY A 185 15.55 -4.38 3.97
C GLY A 185 16.41 -3.75 2.87
N CYS A 186 16.62 -2.42 2.94
CA CYS A 186 17.47 -1.74 1.97
C CYS A 186 18.93 -2.19 2.06
N ARG A 187 19.41 -2.48 3.28
CA ARG A 187 20.76 -3.00 3.49
C ARG A 187 20.98 -4.32 2.77
N THR A 188 20.13 -5.31 3.03
CA THR A 188 20.25 -6.63 2.40
C THR A 188 20.14 -6.55 0.88
N ASP A 189 19.19 -5.77 0.35
CA ASP A 189 19.05 -5.62 -1.09
C ASP A 189 20.31 -4.98 -1.73
N VAL A 190 20.89 -3.94 -1.11
CA VAL A 190 22.10 -3.27 -1.62
C VAL A 190 23.34 -4.17 -1.52
N GLU A 191 23.52 -4.90 -0.41
CA GLU A 191 24.61 -5.88 -0.24
C GLU A 191 24.53 -7.00 -1.28
N ASP A 192 23.30 -7.40 -1.67
CA ASP A 192 23.05 -8.34 -2.78
C ASP A 192 23.24 -7.72 -4.18
N GLY A 193 23.61 -6.43 -4.28
CA GLY A 193 23.75 -5.69 -5.54
C GLY A 193 22.40 -5.38 -6.22
N ARG A 194 21.29 -5.42 -5.48
CA ARG A 194 19.93 -5.18 -5.97
C ARG A 194 19.43 -3.80 -5.53
N LEU A 195 18.53 -3.24 -6.32
CA LEU A 195 17.81 -2.03 -5.93
C LEU A 195 16.71 -2.37 -4.91
N PRO A 196 16.63 -1.66 -3.77
CA PRO A 196 15.59 -1.91 -2.79
C PRO A 196 14.20 -1.77 -3.40
N LYS A 197 13.33 -2.76 -3.16
CA LYS A 197 11.99 -2.80 -3.77
C LYS A 197 11.16 -1.55 -3.47
N ALA A 198 11.22 -1.07 -2.23
CA ALA A 198 10.53 0.15 -1.78
C ALA A 198 10.93 1.39 -2.61
N CYS A 199 12.15 1.41 -3.14
CA CYS A 199 12.67 2.54 -3.91
C CYS A 199 12.50 2.38 -5.42
N SER A 200 12.21 1.15 -5.89
CA SER A 200 12.10 0.82 -7.31
C SER A 200 10.96 1.54 -8.04
N VAL A 201 9.88 1.86 -7.33
CA VAL A 201 8.71 2.56 -7.90
C VAL A 201 9.03 4.00 -8.30
N ASN A 202 9.95 4.63 -7.57
CA ASN A 202 10.37 6.00 -7.76
C ASN A 202 11.79 6.09 -8.32
N ASN A 203 12.38 4.99 -8.78
CA ASN A 203 13.77 4.94 -9.28
C ASN A 203 14.80 5.59 -8.33
N MET A 204 14.67 5.39 -7.01
CA MET A 204 15.50 6.07 -5.97
C MET A 204 15.40 7.61 -5.97
N ASP A 205 14.40 8.20 -6.60
CA ASP A 205 14.21 9.65 -6.70
C ASP A 205 13.30 10.22 -5.60
N ILE A 206 13.11 9.48 -4.50
CA ILE A 206 12.40 10.02 -3.34
C ILE A 206 13.35 11.01 -2.67
N GLY A 207 13.08 12.31 -2.84
CA GLY A 207 13.80 13.34 -2.11
C GLY A 207 13.61 13.20 -0.59
N CYS A 208 14.64 13.57 0.17
CA CYS A 208 14.52 13.80 1.60
C CYS A 208 13.88 15.16 1.89
N GLU A 209 13.42 15.37 3.13
CA GLU A 209 12.84 16.64 3.56
C GLU A 209 13.76 17.85 3.37
N HIS A 210 15.08 17.67 3.53
CA HIS A 210 16.06 18.74 3.28
C HIS A 210 16.12 19.27 1.83
N ARG A 211 15.41 18.64 0.88
CA ARG A 211 15.28 19.13 -0.50
C ARG A 211 14.00 19.93 -0.71
N TYR A 212 13.08 19.89 0.25
CA TYR A 212 11.87 20.69 0.15
C TYR A 212 12.18 22.16 0.38
N PRO A 213 11.48 23.06 -0.33
CA PRO A 213 11.57 24.49 -0.08
C PRO A 213 11.23 24.81 1.39
N GLU A 214 11.94 25.77 1.97
CA GLU A 214 11.69 26.26 3.34
C GLU A 214 10.26 26.81 3.48
N GLU A 215 9.64 27.24 2.37
CA GLU A 215 8.25 27.70 2.33
C GLU A 215 7.22 26.59 2.61
N LEU A 216 7.63 25.31 2.61
CA LEU A 216 6.79 24.18 3.01
C LEU A 216 6.98 23.79 4.48
N ASP A 217 7.87 24.46 5.21
CA ASP A 217 8.03 24.26 6.64
C ASP A 217 6.91 24.98 7.41
N ASP A 218 6.52 24.43 8.56
CA ASP A 218 5.55 25.01 9.50
C ASP A 218 4.17 25.40 8.93
N LEU A 219 3.74 24.74 7.85
CA LEU A 219 2.41 24.93 7.28
C LEU A 219 1.32 24.64 8.32
N SER A 220 0.35 25.55 8.42
CA SER A 220 -0.86 25.29 9.21
C SER A 220 -1.65 24.13 8.60
N PRO A 221 -2.47 23.40 9.39
CA PRO A 221 -3.32 22.34 8.85
C PRO A 221 -4.25 22.78 7.71
N VAL A 222 -4.59 24.08 7.66
CA VAL A 222 -5.38 24.68 6.57
C VAL A 222 -4.52 24.83 5.30
N GLU A 223 -3.28 25.31 5.43
CA GLU A 223 -2.35 25.46 4.30
C GLU A 223 -1.92 24.11 3.73
N GLU A 224 -1.59 23.13 4.57
CA GLU A 224 -1.33 21.75 4.15
C GLU A 224 -2.51 21.18 3.35
N ARG A 225 -3.74 21.43 3.84
CA ARG A 225 -4.97 20.99 3.19
C ARG A 225 -5.18 21.68 1.84
N LEU A 226 -4.90 22.99 1.75
CA LEU A 226 -4.99 23.75 0.52
C LEU A 226 -3.99 23.25 -0.52
N ILE A 227 -2.73 23.02 -0.15
CA ILE A 227 -1.69 22.48 -1.04
C ILE A 227 -2.07 21.08 -1.52
N ALA A 228 -2.52 20.20 -0.61
CA ALA A 228 -2.95 18.85 -0.95
C ALA A 228 -4.13 18.84 -1.94
N LEU A 229 -5.10 19.74 -1.75
CA LEU A 229 -6.26 19.88 -2.64
C LEU A 229 -5.91 20.60 -3.95
N HIS A 230 -4.90 21.47 -3.93
CA HIS A 230 -4.43 22.20 -5.11
C HIS A 230 -3.57 21.33 -6.04
N THR A 231 -3.21 20.11 -5.64
CA THR A 231 -2.47 19.18 -6.50
C THR A 231 -3.34 18.80 -7.72
N PRO A 232 -2.93 19.15 -8.95
CA PRO A 232 -3.70 18.79 -10.14
C PRO A 232 -3.80 17.27 -10.23
N PHE A 233 -5.01 16.73 -10.22
CA PHE A 233 -5.22 15.31 -10.43
C PHE A 233 -5.30 15.04 -11.93
N GLY A 234 -4.34 14.27 -12.44
CA GLY A 234 -4.37 13.71 -13.78
C GLY A 234 -4.81 12.25 -13.72
N CYS A 235 -5.78 11.85 -14.54
CA CYS A 235 -6.11 10.43 -14.70
C CYS A 235 -5.58 9.92 -16.04
N ILE A 236 -4.89 8.78 -15.98
CA ILE A 236 -4.45 8.06 -17.19
C ILE A 236 -5.60 7.17 -17.62
N THR A 237 -6.37 7.62 -18.61
CA THR A 237 -7.59 6.91 -19.06
C THR A 237 -7.29 5.69 -19.93
N LYS A 238 -6.15 5.68 -20.62
CA LYS A 238 -5.73 4.55 -21.47
C LYS A 238 -4.20 4.54 -21.60
N PHE A 239 -3.58 3.41 -21.27
CA PHE A 239 -2.15 3.18 -21.49
C PHE A 239 -1.92 1.91 -22.30
N THR A 240 -1.02 1.97 -23.27
CA THR A 240 -0.51 0.79 -23.99
C THR A 240 1.01 0.80 -23.90
N VAL A 241 1.58 -0.23 -23.28
CA VAL A 241 3.02 -0.44 -23.21
C VAL A 241 3.41 -1.31 -24.39
N ASP A 242 4.16 -0.77 -25.36
CA ASP A 242 4.67 -1.59 -26.45
C ASP A 242 5.81 -2.48 -25.94
N ASN A 243 5.60 -3.80 -26.00
CA ASN A 243 6.52 -4.82 -25.49
C ASN A 243 7.45 -5.38 -26.58
N LYS A 244 7.42 -4.82 -27.79
CA LYS A 244 8.11 -5.40 -28.96
C LYS A 244 9.61 -5.10 -29.02
N THR A 245 10.15 -4.22 -28.18
CA THR A 245 11.59 -3.85 -28.22
C THR A 245 12.22 -3.91 -26.83
N PRO A 246 13.35 -4.63 -26.64
CA PRO A 246 14.11 -4.59 -25.39
C PRO A 246 14.71 -3.19 -25.23
N SER A 247 14.23 -2.45 -24.23
CA SER A 247 14.67 -1.07 -23.97
C SER A 247 15.95 -1.07 -23.13
N GLY A 248 17.01 -0.45 -23.64
CA GLY A 248 18.22 -0.15 -22.87
C GLY A 248 17.95 0.86 -21.74
N MET A 249 18.83 0.90 -20.74
CA MET A 249 18.70 1.66 -19.49
C MET A 249 18.46 3.17 -19.66
N SER A 250 18.77 3.74 -20.84
CA SER A 250 18.69 5.20 -21.05
C SER A 250 17.36 5.71 -21.59
N TYR A 251 16.45 4.85 -22.10
CA TYR A 251 15.13 5.30 -22.57
C TYR A 251 14.15 4.13 -22.53
N ARG A 252 13.23 4.13 -21.54
CA ARG A 252 12.18 3.12 -21.45
C ARG A 252 10.95 3.57 -22.25
N LYS A 253 10.52 2.71 -23.17
CA LYS A 253 9.19 2.59 -23.82
C LYS A 253 8.37 3.88 -23.89
N HIS A 254 8.20 4.42 -25.10
CA HIS A 254 7.24 5.50 -25.34
C HIS A 254 5.86 5.13 -24.76
N VAL A 255 5.47 5.81 -23.70
CA VAL A 255 4.13 5.70 -23.11
C VAL A 255 3.23 6.58 -23.96
N LYS A 256 2.53 5.98 -24.92
CA LYS A 256 1.45 6.66 -25.64
C LYS A 256 0.16 6.44 -24.86
N GLY A 257 -0.37 7.49 -24.26
CA GLY A 257 -1.60 7.48 -23.49
C GLY A 257 -2.28 8.84 -23.50
N HIS A 258 -3.59 8.85 -23.32
CA HIS A 258 -4.35 10.09 -23.11
C HIS A 258 -4.24 10.47 -21.64
N ILE A 259 -3.53 11.55 -21.36
CA ILE A 259 -3.48 12.16 -20.03
C ILE A 259 -4.57 13.23 -20.01
N VAL A 260 -5.58 13.04 -19.16
CA VAL A 260 -6.56 14.09 -18.88
C VAL A 260 -6.11 14.77 -17.60
N VAL A 261 -5.65 16.01 -17.72
CA VAL A 261 -5.31 16.87 -16.58
C VAL A 261 -6.52 17.78 -16.35
N PHE A 262 -7.11 17.70 -15.16
CA PHE A 262 -8.18 18.62 -14.78
C PHE A 262 -7.53 19.84 -14.12
N PRO A 263 -7.69 21.06 -14.68
CA PRO A 263 -7.23 22.27 -14.01
C PRO A 263 -8.06 22.48 -12.74
N ASN A 264 -7.40 22.83 -11.64
CA ASN A 264 -8.09 23.17 -10.40
C ASN A 264 -8.67 24.59 -10.51
N LYS A 265 -9.94 24.75 -10.11
CA LYS A 265 -10.57 26.06 -9.87
C LYS A 265 -10.24 26.48 -8.45
N VAL A 266 -9.38 27.48 -8.30
CA VAL A 266 -8.87 27.94 -7.00
C VAL A 266 -10.00 28.56 -6.17
N GLU A 267 -10.99 29.14 -6.84
CA GLU A 267 -12.12 29.87 -6.24
C GLU A 267 -13.06 28.95 -5.46
N ASP A 268 -13.43 27.80 -6.03
CA ASP A 268 -14.32 26.82 -5.41
C ASP A 268 -13.65 26.17 -4.17
N LEU A 269 -12.33 25.98 -4.22
CA LEU A 269 -11.55 25.40 -3.13
C LEU A 269 -11.49 26.32 -1.90
N VAL A 270 -11.22 27.61 -2.13
CA VAL A 270 -11.18 28.63 -1.08
C VAL A 270 -12.54 28.73 -0.38
N ALA A 271 -13.64 28.63 -1.14
CA ALA A 271 -14.99 28.64 -0.58
C ALA A 271 -15.37 27.41 0.24
N THR A 272 -14.76 26.26 -0.05
CA THR A 272 -15.07 25.00 0.65
C THR A 272 -14.21 24.81 1.91
N VAL A 273 -13.00 25.37 1.93
CA VAL A 273 -12.03 25.19 3.02
C VAL A 273 -12.10 26.31 4.05
N LEU A 274 -12.37 27.56 3.63
CA LEU A 274 -12.49 28.66 4.56
C LEU A 274 -13.88 28.70 5.23
N PRO A 275 -13.96 28.92 6.55
CA PRO A 275 -15.24 29.14 7.19
C PRO A 275 -15.94 30.37 6.59
N HIS A 276 -17.26 30.27 6.46
CA HIS A 276 -18.15 31.24 5.80
C HIS A 276 -17.90 32.74 6.11
N PRO A 277 -17.39 33.17 7.29
CA PRO A 277 -17.06 34.57 7.56
C PRO A 277 -15.87 35.14 6.76
N LEU A 278 -14.92 34.31 6.29
CA LEU A 278 -13.74 34.79 5.55
C LEU A 278 -14.01 34.99 4.05
N LEU A 279 -15.04 34.34 3.51
CA LEU A 279 -15.51 34.57 2.14
C LEU A 279 -16.01 36.01 1.94
N GLN A 280 -16.68 36.58 2.95
CA GLN A 280 -17.10 37.99 2.93
C GLN A 280 -15.92 38.96 2.96
N ALA A 281 -14.76 38.55 3.49
CA ALA A 281 -13.56 39.39 3.48
C ALA A 281 -12.88 39.39 2.09
N ILE A 282 -12.99 38.31 1.31
CA ILE A 282 -12.43 38.24 -0.05
C ILE A 282 -13.18 39.19 -1.01
N GLU A 283 -14.50 39.32 -0.88
CA GLU A 283 -15.26 40.35 -1.62
C GLU A 283 -14.82 41.79 -1.28
N ASN A 284 -14.18 42.01 -0.13
CA ASN A 284 -13.69 43.31 0.30
C ASN A 284 -12.22 43.58 -0.10
N ILE A 285 -11.49 42.59 -0.61
CA ILE A 285 -10.13 42.78 -1.12
C ILE A 285 -10.21 42.94 -2.65
N HIS A 286 -10.76 44.07 -3.09
CA HIS A 286 -10.54 44.56 -4.43
C HIS A 286 -9.21 45.33 -4.42
N ILE A 287 -8.12 44.69 -4.82
CA ILE A 287 -6.92 45.43 -5.20
C ILE A 287 -7.28 46.15 -6.50
N SER A 288 -7.61 47.43 -6.40
CA SER A 288 -7.82 48.32 -7.54
C SER A 288 -6.47 48.50 -8.25
N ALA A 289 -6.18 47.66 -9.23
CA ALA A 289 -5.18 47.95 -10.23
C ALA A 289 -5.80 48.94 -11.24
N ASP A 290 -5.83 50.23 -10.87
CA ASP A 290 -5.93 51.33 -11.83
C ASP A 290 -5.66 52.67 -11.12
N SER A 291 -4.43 53.17 -11.26
CA SER A 291 -4.05 54.59 -11.21
C SER A 291 -2.60 54.74 -11.65
N LEU A 292 -2.39 54.82 -12.96
CA LEU A 292 -1.26 55.52 -13.56
C LEU A 292 -1.34 57.00 -13.16
N ILE A 293 -0.42 57.52 -12.33
CA ILE A 293 -0.01 58.93 -12.35
C ILE A 293 1.50 59.01 -12.15
N LEU A 294 2.17 59.50 -13.21
CA LEU A 294 3.54 59.99 -13.24
C LEU A 294 3.80 61.05 -12.16
N CYS A 295 4.99 61.02 -11.55
CA CYS A 295 5.69 62.25 -11.21
C CYS A 295 7.20 62.10 -11.52
N PRO A 296 7.81 63.11 -12.18
CA PRO A 296 9.20 63.11 -12.63
C PRO A 296 10.15 63.61 -11.54
N ALA A 297 11.43 63.23 -11.61
CA ALA A 297 12.50 63.98 -10.96
C ALA A 297 13.87 63.74 -11.64
N LEU A 298 14.40 64.82 -12.20
CA LEU A 298 15.82 65.22 -12.18
C LEU A 298 16.84 64.35 -12.93
N SER A 299 17.04 64.70 -14.20
CA SER A 299 18.33 65.17 -14.76
C SER A 299 18.04 65.93 -16.05
#